data_AF-A0AAV4FES3-F1
#
_entry.id   AF-A0AAV4FES3-F1
#
_cell.length_a   1.000
_cell.length_b   1.000
_cell.length_c   1.000
_cell.angle_alpha   90.00
_cell.angle_beta   90.00
_cell.angle_gamma   90.00
#
_symmetry.space_group_name_H-M   'P 1'
#
loop_
_entity.id
_entity.type
_entity.pdbx_description
1 polymer ?
#
loop_
_entity_poly.entity_id
_entity_poly.type
_entity_poly.pdbx_seq_one_letter_code
_entity_poly.pdbx_strand_id
1 'polypeptide(L)'
;MFEPHGPKRLSDIVTGDETWFTFFIIPPKRLNRMWVDGQGDRPVVLRPGFQSRIRMFTVFFNYSGPLVVDILPQDTTMTATYYLQNELSQVKSAINEQRPKDRLAGRKFDRIQDLAKALNSELRTIPEEDYQGVFRK
;
A
#
# COMPACT_ATOMS: atom_id res chain seq x y z
N MET A 1 -10.66 -21.49 4.31
CA MET A 1 -9.87 -20.82 5.36
C MET A 1 -8.47 -20.55 4.79
N PHE A 2 -7.75 -19.51 5.21
CA PHE A 2 -6.35 -19.35 4.82
C PHE A 2 -5.49 -20.31 5.63
N GLU A 3 -4.64 -21.08 4.96
CA GLU A 3 -3.80 -22.10 5.59
C GLU A 3 -2.33 -21.80 5.27
N PRO A 4 -1.38 -22.00 6.21
CA PRO A 4 0.03 -21.71 5.97
C PRO A 4 0.63 -22.44 4.76
N HIS A 5 0.15 -23.66 4.49
CA HIS A 5 0.60 -24.51 3.39
C HIS A 5 -0.52 -24.85 2.39
N GLY A 6 -1.66 -24.17 2.50
CA GLY A 6 -2.79 -24.39 1.59
C GLY A 6 -2.67 -23.62 0.28
N PRO A 7 -3.59 -23.85 -0.67
CA PRO A 7 -3.62 -23.16 -1.95
C PRO A 7 -3.95 -21.68 -1.84
N LYS A 8 -4.47 -21.22 -0.69
CA LYS A 8 -4.78 -19.82 -0.40
C LYS A 8 -4.02 -19.40 0.86
N ARG A 9 -3.04 -18.51 0.70
CA ARG A 9 -2.21 -17.99 1.79
C ARG A 9 -2.44 -16.50 1.99
N LEU A 10 -2.27 -16.03 3.22
CA LEU A 10 -2.32 -14.59 3.52
C LEU A 10 -1.22 -13.81 2.78
N SER A 11 -0.08 -14.45 2.51
CA SER A 11 1.02 -13.87 1.73
C SER A 11 0.66 -13.58 0.27
N ASP A 12 -0.44 -14.16 -0.24
CA ASP A 12 -0.87 -13.95 -1.63
C ASP A 12 -1.86 -12.76 -1.75
N ILE A 13 -2.26 -12.16 -0.63
CA ILE A 13 -3.18 -11.01 -0.59
C ILE A 13 -2.41 -9.71 -0.85
N VAL A 14 -2.94 -8.93 -1.78
CA VAL A 14 -2.63 -7.51 -1.93
C VAL A 14 -3.88 -6.75 -1.53
N THR A 15 -3.71 -5.72 -0.72
CA THR A 15 -4.80 -4.85 -0.28
C THR A 15 -4.35 -3.40 -0.38
N GLY A 16 -5.30 -2.48 -0.34
CA GLY A 16 -5.03 -1.05 -0.33
C GLY A 16 -6.26 -0.27 0.07
N ASP A 17 -6.06 0.99 0.41
CA ASP A 17 -7.10 1.92 0.80
C ASP A 17 -6.67 3.37 0.49
N GLU A 18 -7.65 4.26 0.40
CA GLU A 18 -7.45 5.69 0.16
C GLU A 18 -7.62 6.49 1.45
N THR A 19 -6.68 7.40 1.73
CA THR A 19 -6.73 8.22 2.94
C THR A 19 -6.21 9.64 2.73
N TRP A 20 -6.81 10.60 3.44
CA TRP A 20 -6.38 12.00 3.40
C TRP A 20 -5.30 12.27 4.45
N PHE A 21 -4.12 12.69 3.98
CA PHE A 21 -3.04 13.17 4.83
C PHE A 21 -3.09 14.68 4.96
N THR A 22 -2.99 15.16 6.20
CA THR A 22 -2.85 16.58 6.54
C THR A 22 -1.38 16.90 6.76
N PHE A 23 -0.84 17.97 6.14
CA PHE A 23 0.55 18.40 6.37
C PHE A 23 0.79 19.10 7.72
N PHE A 24 -0.24 19.21 8.56
CA PHE A 24 -0.16 19.76 9.89
C PHE A 24 -0.87 18.85 10.89
N ILE A 25 -0.41 18.86 12.13
CA ILE A 25 -1.06 18.13 13.21
C ILE A 25 -2.34 18.89 13.57
N ILE A 26 -3.49 18.25 13.40
CA ILE A 26 -4.74 18.75 13.97
C ILE A 26 -4.77 18.32 15.44
N PRO A 27 -4.67 19.25 16.41
CA PRO A 27 -4.74 18.88 17.81
C PRO A 27 -6.10 18.23 18.08
N PRO A 28 -6.13 17.01 18.63
CA PRO A 28 -7.39 16.33 18.88
C PRO A 28 -8.21 17.11 19.91
N LYS A 29 -9.54 17.13 19.74
CA LYS A 29 -10.48 17.87 20.61
C LYS A 29 -10.26 17.62 22.11
N ARG A 30 -9.75 16.44 22.48
CA ARG A 30 -9.43 16.06 23.85
C ARG A 30 -8.38 16.93 24.53
N LEU A 31 -7.45 17.52 23.77
CA LEU A 31 -6.40 18.41 24.29
C LEU A 31 -6.96 19.78 24.67
N ASN A 32 -8.12 20.15 24.11
CA ASN A 32 -8.84 21.38 24.46
C ASN A 32 -9.87 21.15 25.56
N ARG A 33 -9.82 20.01 26.27
CA ARG A 33 -10.68 19.78 27.43
C ARG A 33 -10.12 20.55 28.60
N MET A 34 -10.96 21.40 29.16
CA MET A 34 -10.71 22.09 30.41
C MET A 34 -11.92 21.93 31.31
N TRP A 35 -11.67 21.93 32.61
CA TRP A 35 -12.73 22.05 33.60
C TRP A 35 -13.22 23.50 33.58
N VAL A 36 -14.52 23.68 33.43
CA VAL A 36 -15.22 24.96 33.57
C VAL A 36 -16.18 24.84 34.74
N ASP A 37 -16.37 25.93 35.47
CA ASP A 37 -17.39 26.01 36.50
C ASP A 37 -18.80 26.02 35.86
N GLY A 38 -19.85 25.82 36.66
CA GLY A 38 -21.22 25.67 36.15
C GLY A 38 -21.78 26.90 35.42
N GLN A 39 -21.09 28.04 35.48
CA GLN A 39 -21.46 29.30 34.83
C GLN A 39 -20.42 29.76 33.79
N GLY A 40 -19.33 29.00 33.59
CA GLY A 40 -18.22 29.37 32.73
C GLY A 40 -18.50 29.12 31.25
N ASP A 41 -17.97 30.00 30.42
CA ASP A 41 -18.08 29.86 28.97
C ASP A 41 -17.29 28.66 28.46
N ARG A 42 -17.86 27.97 27.46
CA ARG A 42 -17.19 26.85 26.80
C ARG A 42 -15.99 27.37 26.00
N PRO A 43 -14.82 26.70 26.06
CA PRO A 43 -13.67 27.09 25.26
C PRO A 43 -13.99 27.03 23.76
N VAL A 44 -13.69 28.13 23.07
CA VAL A 44 -13.83 28.24 21.61
C VAL A 44 -12.49 27.92 20.98
N VAL A 45 -12.49 26.91 20.09
CA VAL A 45 -11.30 26.52 19.34
C VAL A 45 -11.45 27.03 17.92
N LEU A 46 -10.52 27.88 17.49
CA LEU A 46 -10.42 28.30 16.09
C LEU A 46 -10.20 27.05 15.23
N ARG A 47 -11.07 26.82 14.24
CA ARG A 47 -10.84 25.77 13.25
C ARG A 47 -9.83 26.28 12.23
N PRO A 48 -8.65 25.66 12.10
CA PRO A 48 -7.75 25.98 10.99
C PRO A 48 -8.50 25.77 9.67
N GLY A 49 -8.27 26.64 8.68
CA GLY A 49 -8.85 26.50 7.35
C GLY A 49 -8.55 25.10 6.78
N PHE A 50 -9.61 24.32 6.54
CA PHE A 50 -9.55 22.87 6.33
C PHE A 50 -8.92 22.44 4.99
N GLN A 51 -8.76 23.35 4.03
CA GLN A 51 -8.67 22.98 2.62
C GLN A 51 -7.28 23.12 1.99
N SER A 52 -6.35 23.91 2.54
CA SER A 52 -5.17 24.30 1.76
C SER A 52 -4.01 23.30 1.78
N ARG A 53 -4.05 22.27 2.64
CA ARG A 53 -2.90 21.37 2.89
C ARG A 53 -3.31 19.93 3.23
N ILE A 54 -4.28 19.37 2.51
CA ILE A 54 -4.59 17.95 2.55
C ILE A 54 -4.30 17.31 1.19
N ARG A 55 -3.83 16.06 1.18
CA ARG A 55 -3.58 15.27 -0.03
C ARG A 55 -4.16 13.89 0.17
N MET A 56 -4.84 13.36 -0.85
CA MET A 56 -5.31 11.98 -0.84
C MET A 56 -4.16 11.09 -1.27
N PHE A 57 -3.88 10.09 -0.46
CA PHE A 57 -2.93 9.03 -0.75
C PHE A 57 -3.72 7.76 -0.99
N THR A 58 -3.29 6.99 -1.98
CA THR A 58 -3.74 5.62 -2.17
C THR A 58 -2.55 4.70 -1.97
N VAL A 59 -2.67 3.77 -1.03
CA VAL A 59 -1.57 2.87 -0.68
C VAL A 59 -2.00 1.44 -0.86
N PHE A 60 -1.34 0.74 -1.77
CA PHE A 60 -1.42 -0.72 -1.90
C PHE A 60 -0.21 -1.37 -1.25
N PHE A 61 -0.42 -2.46 -0.53
CA PHE A 61 0.62 -3.21 0.15
C PHE A 61 0.28 -4.69 0.23
N ASN A 62 1.29 -5.50 0.50
CA ASN A 62 1.18 -6.92 0.79
C ASN A 62 1.96 -7.27 2.05
N TYR A 63 2.11 -8.57 2.34
CA TYR A 63 2.85 -9.02 3.53
C TYR A 63 4.33 -8.57 3.57
N SER A 64 4.92 -8.24 2.42
CA SER A 64 6.31 -7.77 2.30
C SER A 64 6.44 -6.27 2.48
N GLY A 65 5.34 -5.51 2.41
CA GLY A 65 5.34 -4.05 2.56
C GLY A 65 4.59 -3.32 1.44
N PRO A 66 4.82 -1.99 1.32
CA PRO A 66 4.19 -1.16 0.30
C PRO A 66 4.53 -1.62 -1.12
N LEU A 67 3.52 -1.66 -1.97
CA LEU A 67 3.61 -2.05 -3.38
C LEU A 67 3.50 -0.83 -4.29
N VAL A 68 2.47 -0.01 -4.10
CA VAL A 68 2.23 1.23 -4.84
C VAL A 68 1.75 2.29 -3.86
N VAL A 69 2.32 3.48 -3.95
CA VAL A 69 1.88 4.66 -3.23
C VAL A 69 1.62 5.74 -4.26
N ASP A 70 0.35 6.07 -4.45
CA ASP A 70 -0.08 7.14 -5.33
C ASP A 70 -0.54 8.34 -4.51
N ILE A 71 -0.24 9.54 -4.99
CA ILE A 71 -0.66 10.79 -4.37
C ILE A 71 -1.52 11.52 -5.39
N LEU A 72 -2.81 11.63 -5.08
CA LEU A 72 -3.75 12.31 -5.94
C LEU A 72 -3.26 13.76 -6.20
N PRO A 73 -3.20 14.20 -7.47
CA PRO A 73 -2.84 15.56 -7.82
C PRO A 73 -3.71 16.58 -7.09
N GLN A 74 -3.15 17.77 -6.88
CA GLN A 74 -3.90 18.84 -6.23
C GLN A 74 -5.07 19.29 -7.12
N ASP A 75 -6.19 19.65 -6.48
CA ASP A 75 -7.41 20.13 -7.13
C ASP A 75 -8.06 19.12 -8.10
N THR A 76 -7.75 17.83 -7.95
CA THR A 76 -8.44 16.74 -8.64
C THR A 76 -9.23 15.88 -7.66
N THR A 77 -10.17 15.10 -8.21
CA THR A 77 -11.01 14.18 -7.44
C THR A 77 -10.70 12.76 -7.90
N MET A 78 -10.75 11.82 -6.96
CA MET A 78 -10.66 10.40 -7.28
C MET A 78 -11.82 10.01 -8.22
N THR A 79 -11.48 9.59 -9.42
CA THR A 79 -12.45 9.14 -10.44
C THR A 79 -12.18 7.69 -10.77
N ALA A 80 -13.21 6.96 -11.22
CA ALA A 80 -13.04 5.57 -11.63
C ALA A 80 -11.98 5.42 -12.74
N THR A 81 -11.89 6.39 -13.66
CA THR A 81 -10.87 6.40 -14.71
C THR A 81 -9.46 6.56 -14.15
N TYR A 82 -9.28 7.46 -13.18
CA TYR A 82 -8.00 7.65 -12.50
C TYR A 82 -7.57 6.39 -11.75
N TYR A 83 -8.49 5.79 -10.98
CA TYR A 83 -8.25 4.54 -10.25
C TYR A 83 -7.80 3.40 -11.18
N LEU A 84 -8.52 3.20 -12.30
CA LEU A 84 -8.20 2.14 -13.27
C LEU A 84 -6.88 2.37 -14.01
N GLN A 85 -6.64 3.60 -14.48
CA GLN A 85 -5.55 3.91 -15.39
C GLN A 85 -4.24 4.23 -14.67
N ASN A 86 -4.32 4.87 -13.50
CA ASN A 86 -3.15 5.27 -12.74
C ASN A 86 -2.80 4.25 -11.67
N GLU A 87 -3.75 3.83 -10.83
CA GLU A 87 -3.42 3.04 -9.64
C GLU A 87 -3.41 1.53 -9.93
N LEU A 88 -4.51 0.97 -10.45
CA LEU A 88 -4.59 -0.48 -10.70
C LEU A 88 -3.62 -0.97 -11.77
N SER A 89 -3.30 -0.12 -12.76
CA SER A 89 -2.30 -0.44 -13.78
C SER A 89 -0.91 -0.63 -13.17
N GLN A 90 -0.51 0.27 -12.25
CA GLN A 90 0.74 0.19 -11.50
C GLN A 90 0.75 -1.02 -10.56
N VAL A 91 -0.35 -1.26 -9.83
CA VAL A 91 -0.48 -2.43 -8.94
C VAL A 91 -0.32 -3.73 -9.73
N LYS A 92 -0.95 -3.83 -10.89
CA LYS A 92 -0.83 -5.01 -11.76
C LYS A 92 0.61 -5.21 -12.23
N SER A 93 1.32 -4.16 -12.63
CA SER A 93 2.74 -4.25 -13.02
C SER A 93 3.59 -4.74 -11.84
N ALA A 94 3.43 -4.12 -10.68
CA ALA A 94 4.22 -4.43 -9.49
C ALA A 94 3.98 -5.86 -8.98
N ILE A 95 2.75 -6.38 -9.07
CA ILE A 95 2.45 -7.79 -8.75
C ILE A 95 3.19 -8.74 -9.71
N ASN A 96 3.18 -8.45 -11.01
CA ASN A 96 3.85 -9.27 -12.01
C ASN A 96 5.37 -9.28 -11.84
N GLU A 97 5.95 -8.15 -11.41
CA GLU A 97 7.38 -8.05 -11.11
C GLU A 97 7.77 -8.90 -9.89
N GLN A 98 6.96 -8.88 -8.83
CA GLN A 98 7.22 -9.64 -7.60
C GLN A 98 6.94 -11.15 -7.73
N ARG A 99 6.16 -11.58 -8.71
CA ARG A 99 5.76 -12.99 -8.88
C ARG A 99 6.53 -13.66 -10.01
N PRO A 100 7.67 -14.33 -9.72
CA PRO A 100 8.39 -15.12 -10.73
C PRO A 100 7.54 -16.28 -11.30
N LYS A 101 6.49 -16.71 -10.60
CA LYS A 101 5.51 -17.69 -11.13
C LYS A 101 4.83 -17.19 -12.40
N ASP A 102 4.54 -15.90 -12.52
CA ASP A 102 3.87 -15.33 -13.70
C ASP A 102 4.84 -15.27 -14.90
N ARG A 103 6.14 -15.10 -14.65
CA ARG A 103 7.19 -15.21 -15.69
C ARG A 103 7.37 -16.64 -16.24
N LEU A 104 6.97 -17.63 -15.44
CA LEU A 104 7.00 -19.04 -15.82
C LEU A 104 5.64 -19.54 -16.32
N ALA A 105 4.58 -18.73 -16.20
CA ALA A 105 3.24 -19.11 -16.62
C ALA A 105 3.18 -19.32 -18.15
N GLY A 106 2.53 -20.41 -18.56
CA GLY A 106 2.42 -20.80 -19.98
C GLY A 106 3.59 -21.63 -20.52
N ARG A 107 4.70 -21.75 -19.79
CA ARG A 107 5.78 -22.68 -20.13
C ARG A 107 5.42 -24.08 -19.63
N LYS A 108 5.47 -25.08 -20.52
CA LYS A 108 5.38 -26.50 -20.13
C LYS A 108 6.76 -27.01 -19.74
N PHE A 109 6.83 -27.68 -18.61
CA PHE A 109 8.02 -28.35 -18.12
C PHE A 109 7.68 -29.82 -17.95
N ASP A 110 8.44 -30.69 -18.62
CA ASP A 110 8.22 -32.14 -18.53
C ASP A 110 8.83 -32.74 -17.25
N ARG A 111 9.79 -32.04 -16.62
CA ARG A 111 10.45 -32.47 -15.37
C ARG A 111 10.48 -31.34 -14.34
N ILE A 112 10.35 -31.71 -13.07
CA ILE A 112 10.44 -30.79 -11.92
C ILE A 112 11.80 -30.07 -11.89
N GLN A 113 12.87 -30.75 -12.32
CA GLN A 113 14.23 -30.20 -12.38
C GLN A 113 14.32 -29.02 -13.36
N ASP A 114 13.60 -29.08 -14.48
CA ASP A 114 13.59 -28.01 -15.49
C ASP A 114 12.81 -26.79 -15.00
N LEU A 115 11.70 -27.02 -14.30
CA LEU A 115 10.97 -25.95 -13.60
C LEU A 115 11.86 -25.29 -12.53
N ALA A 116 12.57 -26.07 -11.71
CA ALA A 116 13.45 -25.56 -10.68
C ALA A 116 14.62 -24.76 -11.27
N LYS A 117 15.17 -25.20 -12.41
CA LYS A 117 16.25 -24.50 -13.11
C LYS A 117 15.76 -23.20 -13.72
N ALA A 118 14.58 -23.19 -14.33
CA ALA A 118 13.97 -21.98 -14.88
C ALA A 118 13.62 -20.97 -13.77
N LEU A 119 13.04 -21.44 -12.66
CA LEU A 119 12.77 -20.61 -11.48
C LEU A 119 14.05 -20.00 -10.90
N ASN A 120 15.08 -20.81 -10.70
CA ASN A 120 16.37 -20.32 -10.19
C ASN A 120 17.06 -19.36 -11.16
N SER A 121 16.89 -19.54 -12.48
CA SER A 121 17.38 -18.58 -13.47
C SER A 121 16.68 -17.24 -13.35
N GLU A 122 15.35 -17.23 -13.21
CA GLU A 122 14.58 -16.00 -13.01
C GLU A 122 14.94 -15.31 -11.69
N LEU A 123 15.04 -16.07 -10.59
CA LEU A 123 15.44 -15.54 -9.28
C LEU A 123 16.84 -14.92 -9.30
N ARG A 124 17.78 -15.44 -10.11
CA ARG A 124 19.12 -14.89 -10.28
C ARG A 124 19.17 -13.58 -11.07
N THR A 125 18.12 -13.24 -11.79
CA THR A 125 18.02 -11.92 -12.47
C THR A 125 17.61 -10.81 -11.51
N ILE A 126 17.19 -11.15 -10.29
CA ILE A 126 16.85 -10.18 -9.24
C ILE A 126 18.16 -9.66 -8.63
N PRO A 127 18.43 -8.34 -8.67
CA PRO A 127 19.60 -7.72 -8.05
C PRO A 127 19.71 -8.00 -6.55
N GLU A 128 20.95 -8.18 -6.05
CA GLU A 128 21.21 -8.50 -4.64
C GLU A 128 20.77 -7.40 -3.66
N GLU A 129 20.84 -6.15 -4.13
CA GLU A 129 20.34 -4.95 -3.46
C GLU A 129 18.85 -5.03 -3.09
N ASP A 130 18.02 -5.73 -3.89
CA ASP A 130 16.58 -5.78 -3.71
C ASP A 130 16.14 -6.67 -2.54
N TYR A 131 16.98 -7.62 -2.09
CA TYR A 131 16.63 -8.56 -1.01
C TYR A 131 17.54 -8.47 0.23
N GLN A 132 18.67 -7.77 0.18
CA GLN A 132 19.52 -7.56 1.37
C GLN A 132 18.84 -6.76 2.50
N GLY A 133 17.87 -5.90 2.19
CA GLY A 133 17.12 -5.12 3.18
C GLY A 133 15.99 -5.89 3.90
N VAL A 134 15.50 -6.98 3.29
CA VAL A 134 14.27 -7.68 3.75
C VAL A 134 14.51 -8.56 4.98
N PHE A 135 15.74 -9.00 5.22
CA PHE A 135 16.08 -9.90 6.34
C PHE A 135 16.78 -9.21 7.51
N ARG A 136 16.97 -7.89 7.48
CA ARG A 136 17.48 -7.13 8.62
C ARG A 136 16.32 -6.81 9.57
N LYS A 137 16.28 -7.52 10.70
CA LYS A 137 15.43 -7.22 11.86
C LYS A 137 15.82 -5.91 12.52
#